data_AF-A0A1W6B1M7-F1
#
_entry.id   AF-A0A1W6B1M7-F1
#
_cell.length_a   1.000
_cell.length_b   1.000
_cell.length_c   1.000
_cell.angle_alpha   90.00
_cell.angle_beta   90.00
_cell.angle_gamma   90.00
#
_symmetry.space_group_name_H-M   'P 1'
#
loop_
_entity.id
_entity.type
_entity.pdbx_description
1 polymer ?
#
loop_
_entity_poly.entity_id
_entity_poly.type
_entity_poly.pdbx_seq_one_letter_code
_entity_poly.pdbx_strand_id
1 'polypeptide(L)'
;MDYTKHKILSSLQDKEDDVDELKYSADDFDSLTVVDFCDIEKAMENFLNDIKFNNSIGNKVRFDEGKYDFNINGKHRGMFGKGTRAVIHAIFTICFAECLSNKGNPFIGFVVLDSPLVTHFDKDRGVSPSEINSVSLSDAFYSILVKKSYNFQIIILENKGPTFSIQINDDNKVNNLNAGGKSGFYPA
;
A
#
# COMPACT_ATOMS: atom_id res chain seq x y z
N MET A 1 24.42 3.22 -0.53
CA MET A 1 24.38 4.64 -0.15
C MET A 1 23.84 4.70 1.26
N ASP A 2 24.50 5.44 2.14
CA ASP A 2 24.07 5.69 3.51
C ASP A 2 23.06 6.83 3.50
N TYR A 3 21.81 6.53 3.85
CA TYR A 3 20.65 7.45 3.84
C TYR A 3 20.31 7.91 5.26
N THR A 4 21.32 8.09 6.10
CA THR A 4 21.14 8.56 7.48
C THR A 4 20.59 9.99 7.54
N LYS A 5 19.82 10.28 8.61
CA LYS A 5 19.24 11.58 9.00
C LYS A 5 20.08 12.80 8.60
N HIS A 6 21.37 12.76 8.92
CA HIS A 6 22.30 13.85 8.64
C HIS A 6 22.45 14.17 7.16
N LYS A 7 22.36 13.18 6.26
CA LYS A 7 22.61 13.36 4.83
C LYS A 7 21.39 13.87 4.07
N ILE A 8 20.19 13.55 4.55
CA ILE A 8 18.94 14.07 3.99
C ILE A 8 18.77 15.54 4.38
N LEU A 9 18.93 15.86 5.67
CA LEU A 9 18.83 17.23 6.16
C LEU A 9 19.90 18.15 5.55
N SER A 10 21.16 17.71 5.46
CA SER A 10 22.20 18.46 4.75
C SER A 10 21.88 18.63 3.27
N SER A 11 21.35 17.59 2.60
CA SER A 11 20.97 17.70 1.19
C SER A 11 19.76 18.61 0.93
N LEU A 12 18.89 18.84 1.92
CA LEU A 12 17.77 19.80 1.81
C LEU A 12 18.27 21.23 2.03
N GLN A 13 19.13 21.43 3.03
CA GLN A 13 19.81 22.72 3.28
C GLN A 13 20.71 23.13 2.10
N ASP A 14 21.45 22.19 1.52
CA ASP A 14 22.31 22.42 0.33
C ASP A 14 21.50 22.79 -0.92
N LYS A 15 20.20 22.48 -0.95
CA LYS A 15 19.30 22.79 -2.08
C LYS A 15 18.52 24.10 -1.91
N GLU A 16 18.78 24.87 -0.85
CA GLU A 16 18.02 26.08 -0.48
C GLU A 16 16.51 25.83 -0.31
N ASP A 17 16.09 24.57 -0.14
CA ASP A 17 14.74 24.24 0.27
C ASP A 17 14.66 24.48 1.79
N ASP A 18 14.00 25.56 2.22
CA ASP A 18 13.67 25.77 3.62
C ASP A 18 12.80 24.59 4.07
N VAL A 19 13.37 23.73 4.92
CA VAL A 19 12.54 22.84 5.74
C VAL A 19 11.67 23.79 6.56
N ASP A 20 10.36 23.65 6.48
CA ASP A 20 9.44 24.43 7.31
C ASP A 20 9.64 24.00 8.78
N GLU A 21 10.66 24.57 9.42
CA GLU A 21 11.06 24.28 10.81
C GLU A 21 9.95 24.65 11.81
N LEU A 22 8.97 25.45 11.39
CA LEU A 22 7.75 25.75 12.17
C LEU A 22 6.73 24.60 12.10
N LYS A 23 6.83 23.72 11.11
CA LYS A 23 5.89 22.62 10.85
C LYS A 23 6.47 21.24 11.16
N TYR A 24 7.77 21.04 10.94
CA TYR A 24 8.44 19.75 11.15
C TYR A 24 9.77 19.90 11.89
N SER A 25 10.02 19.01 12.85
CA SER A 25 11.29 18.89 13.55
C SER A 25 12.15 17.74 12.99
N ALA A 26 13.47 17.80 13.18
CA ALA A 26 14.35 16.69 12.80
C ALA A 26 14.01 15.37 13.53
N ASP A 27 13.34 15.46 14.68
CA ASP A 27 12.93 14.31 15.49
C ASP A 27 11.60 13.70 15.01
N ASP A 28 10.84 14.39 14.15
CA ASP A 28 9.62 13.84 13.53
C ASP A 28 9.94 12.70 12.55
N PHE A 29 11.22 12.58 12.16
CA PHE A 29 11.75 11.49 11.34
C PHE A 29 12.46 10.40 12.17
N ASP A 30 12.61 10.60 13.49
CA ASP A 30 13.33 9.70 14.37
C ASP A 30 12.47 8.53 14.82
N SER A 31 12.54 7.45 14.04
CA SER A 31 12.09 6.09 14.39
C SER A 31 10.61 5.93 14.78
N LEU A 32 9.98 4.89 14.23
CA LEU A 32 8.63 4.54 14.63
C LEU A 32 8.59 4.14 16.11
N THR A 33 7.69 4.78 16.85
CA THR A 33 7.44 4.44 18.26
C THR A 33 6.68 3.12 18.37
N VAL A 34 6.66 2.53 19.56
CA VAL A 34 5.82 1.35 19.85
C VAL A 34 4.34 1.63 19.54
N VAL A 35 3.89 2.87 19.74
CA VAL A 35 2.51 3.28 19.42
C VAL A 35 2.30 3.29 17.91
N ASP A 36 3.27 3.77 17.12
CA ASP A 36 3.20 3.74 15.66
C ASP A 36 3.11 2.31 15.13
N PHE A 37 3.92 1.40 15.66
CA PHE A 37 3.82 -0.02 15.28
C PHE A 37 2.48 -0.62 15.68
N CYS A 38 1.94 -0.31 16.86
CA CYS A 38 0.60 -0.75 17.26
C CYS A 38 -0.50 -0.25 16.30
N ASP A 39 -0.38 0.99 15.82
CA ASP A 39 -1.34 1.57 14.88
C ASP A 39 -1.23 0.93 13.50
N ILE A 40 0.00 0.70 13.02
CA ILE A 40 0.27 0.00 11.76
C ILE A 40 -0.23 -1.45 11.83
N GLU A 41 0.02 -2.16 12.92
CA GLU A 41 -0.49 -3.52 13.15
C GLU A 41 -2.02 -3.57 13.03
N LYS A 42 -2.72 -2.66 13.71
CA LYS A 42 -4.19 -2.57 13.65
C LYS A 42 -4.68 -2.23 12.25
N ALA A 43 -4.04 -1.27 11.58
CA ALA A 43 -4.41 -0.88 10.22
C ALA A 43 -4.25 -2.04 9.24
N MET A 44 -3.13 -2.77 9.31
CA MET A 44 -2.88 -3.96 8.51
C MET A 44 -3.85 -5.10 8.85
N GLU A 45 -4.14 -5.33 10.13
CA GLU A 45 -5.12 -6.32 10.58
C GLU A 45 -6.50 -6.04 9.98
N ASN A 46 -6.98 -4.80 10.08
CA ASN A 46 -8.26 -4.38 9.50
C ASN A 46 -8.27 -4.60 7.98
N PHE A 47 -7.23 -4.14 7.27
CA PHE A 47 -7.13 -4.32 5.83
C PHE A 47 -7.18 -5.80 5.43
N LEU A 48 -6.39 -6.66 6.09
CA LEU A 48 -6.36 -8.09 5.81
C LEU A 48 -7.72 -8.77 6.07
N ASN A 49 -8.45 -8.33 7.09
CA ASN A 49 -9.78 -8.84 7.40
C ASN A 49 -10.83 -8.36 6.39
N ASP A 50 -10.74 -7.10 5.96
CA ASP A 50 -11.64 -6.51 4.96
C ASP A 50 -11.52 -7.22 3.60
N ILE A 51 -10.30 -7.61 3.22
CA ILE A 51 -10.06 -8.40 1.99
C ILE A 51 -10.25 -9.91 2.19
N LYS A 52 -10.64 -10.35 3.39
CA LYS A 52 -10.78 -11.76 3.77
C LYS A 52 -9.54 -12.59 3.45
N PHE A 53 -8.36 -12.07 3.78
CA PHE A 53 -7.08 -12.72 3.49
C PHE A 53 -7.06 -14.17 4.01
N ASN A 54 -6.62 -15.11 3.17
CA ASN A 54 -6.68 -16.56 3.42
C ASN A 54 -8.08 -17.06 3.85
N ASN A 55 -9.15 -16.48 3.30
CA ASN A 55 -10.53 -16.79 3.63
C ASN A 55 -10.88 -16.58 5.12
N SER A 56 -10.20 -15.64 5.79
CA SER A 56 -10.38 -15.34 7.21
C SER A 56 -10.70 -13.86 7.44
N ILE A 57 -11.56 -13.60 8.43
CA ILE A 57 -11.86 -12.26 8.97
C ILE A 57 -11.25 -12.04 10.36
N GLY A 58 -10.44 -12.99 10.83
CA GLY A 58 -9.78 -12.98 12.15
C GLY A 58 -8.26 -12.98 12.03
N ASN A 59 -7.72 -12.41 10.95
CA ASN A 59 -6.29 -12.25 10.78
C ASN A 59 -5.73 -11.37 11.90
N LYS A 60 -4.55 -11.74 12.40
CA LYS A 60 -3.78 -11.01 13.41
C LYS A 60 -2.42 -10.64 12.85
N VAL A 61 -2.04 -9.38 13.02
CA VAL A 61 -0.75 -8.85 12.59
C VAL A 61 0.05 -8.45 13.82
N ARG A 62 1.33 -8.85 13.86
CA ARG A 62 2.30 -8.42 14.86
C ARG A 62 3.61 -8.07 14.22
N PHE A 63 4.20 -6.96 14.61
CA PHE A 63 5.56 -6.60 14.27
C PHE A 63 6.54 -7.42 15.13
N ASP A 64 7.55 -8.00 14.49
CA ASP A 64 8.64 -8.73 15.12
C ASP A 64 9.88 -7.84 15.06
N GLU A 65 10.24 -7.22 16.18
CA GLU A 65 11.42 -6.35 16.28
C GLU A 65 12.73 -7.09 15.96
N GLY A 66 12.84 -8.36 16.33
CA GLY A 66 14.05 -9.15 16.11
C GLY A 66 14.29 -9.48 14.63
N LYS A 67 13.21 -9.59 13.84
CA LYS A 67 13.28 -9.77 12.39
C LYS A 67 13.06 -8.50 11.58
N TYR A 68 12.62 -7.43 12.25
CA TYR A 68 12.21 -6.18 11.64
C TYR A 68 11.19 -6.42 10.50
N ASP A 69 10.21 -7.29 10.75
CA ASP A 69 9.20 -7.71 9.76
C ASP A 69 7.89 -8.08 10.48
N PHE A 70 6.83 -8.34 9.71
CA PHE A 70 5.52 -8.71 10.25
C PHE A 70 5.31 -10.22 10.32
N ASN A 71 4.60 -10.64 11.36
CA ASN A 71 4.00 -11.94 11.53
C ASN A 71 2.48 -11.83 11.30
N ILE A 72 1.93 -12.71 10.48
CA ILE A 72 0.51 -12.79 10.14
C ILE A 72 0.02 -14.19 10.55
N ASN A 73 -0.87 -14.26 11.53
CA ASN A 73 -1.43 -15.51 12.08
C ASN A 73 -0.37 -16.55 12.49
N GLY A 74 0.69 -16.11 13.19
CA GLY A 74 1.79 -16.97 13.61
C GLY A 74 2.83 -17.25 12.52
N LYS A 75 2.61 -16.81 11.27
CA LYS A 75 3.53 -17.02 10.15
C LYS A 75 4.24 -15.72 9.77
N HIS A 76 5.57 -15.73 9.77
CA HIS A 76 6.35 -14.57 9.29
C HIS A 76 6.07 -14.30 7.81
N ARG A 77 5.97 -13.02 7.42
CA ARG A 77 5.78 -12.59 6.03
C ARG A 77 6.80 -13.24 5.09
N GLY A 78 8.07 -13.35 5.50
CA GLY A 78 9.12 -14.03 4.74
C GLY A 78 8.82 -15.48 4.32
N MET A 79 7.93 -16.18 5.04
CA MET A 79 7.53 -17.57 4.78
C MET A 79 6.37 -17.70 3.78
N PHE A 80 5.81 -16.60 3.30
CA PHE A 80 4.79 -16.61 2.25
C PHE A 80 5.44 -16.64 0.85
N GLY A 81 4.69 -17.10 -0.16
CA GLY A 81 5.14 -17.06 -1.55
C GLY A 81 5.36 -15.62 -2.03
N LYS A 82 6.26 -15.42 -3.01
CA LYS A 82 6.66 -14.08 -3.49
C LYS A 82 5.47 -13.17 -3.80
N GLY A 83 4.44 -13.72 -4.44
CA GLY A 83 3.20 -13.02 -4.73
C GLY A 83 2.49 -12.50 -3.47
N THR A 84 2.21 -13.38 -2.52
CA THR A 84 1.55 -13.02 -1.26
C THR A 84 2.37 -12.02 -0.44
N ARG A 85 3.70 -12.13 -0.46
CA ARG A 85 4.57 -11.14 0.17
C ARG A 85 4.47 -9.76 -0.47
N ALA A 86 4.29 -9.69 -1.79
CA ALA A 86 4.10 -8.42 -2.50
C ALA A 86 2.79 -7.75 -2.09
N VAL A 87 1.70 -8.53 -1.99
CA VAL A 87 0.40 -8.03 -1.48
C VAL A 87 0.53 -7.51 -0.05
N ILE A 88 1.12 -8.30 0.86
CA ILE A 88 1.31 -7.88 2.27
C ILE A 88 2.17 -6.61 2.34
N HIS A 89 3.20 -6.49 1.50
CA HIS A 89 4.03 -5.29 1.45
C HIS A 89 3.24 -4.08 0.96
N ALA A 90 2.42 -4.22 -0.08
CA ALA A 90 1.53 -3.15 -0.55
C ALA A 90 0.55 -2.68 0.54
N ILE A 91 -0.05 -3.62 1.28
CA ILE A 91 -0.92 -3.33 2.43
C ILE A 91 -0.15 -2.54 3.48
N PHE A 92 1.04 -3.00 3.86
CA PHE A 92 1.91 -2.29 4.80
C PHE A 92 2.19 -0.86 4.33
N THR A 93 2.58 -0.65 3.08
CA THR A 93 2.91 0.68 2.55
C THR A 93 1.70 1.63 2.62
N ILE A 94 0.50 1.15 2.27
CA ILE A 94 -0.73 1.94 2.35
C ILE A 94 -1.08 2.27 3.81
N CYS A 95 -1.08 1.27 4.70
CA CYS A 95 -1.38 1.45 6.12
C CYS A 95 -0.36 2.38 6.79
N PHE A 96 0.91 2.29 6.40
CA PHE A 96 1.95 3.15 6.91
C PHE A 96 1.73 4.61 6.49
N ALA A 97 1.46 4.85 5.20
CA ALA A 97 1.13 6.19 4.71
C ALA A 97 -0.14 6.75 5.38
N GLU A 98 -1.14 5.91 5.63
CA GLU A 98 -2.35 6.29 6.38
C GLU A 98 -2.04 6.70 7.82
N CYS A 99 -1.21 5.93 8.54
CA CYS A 99 -0.80 6.28 9.90
C CYS A 99 -0.05 7.62 9.93
N LEU A 100 0.88 7.85 9.00
CA LEU A 100 1.61 9.12 8.91
C LEU A 100 0.67 10.29 8.60
N SER A 101 -0.20 10.11 7.60
CA SER A 101 -1.16 11.13 7.17
C SER A 101 -2.12 11.52 8.30
N ASN A 102 -2.63 10.54 9.06
CA ASN A 102 -3.55 10.79 10.17
C ASN A 102 -2.89 11.49 11.38
N LYS A 103 -1.59 11.32 11.57
CA LYS A 103 -0.83 11.98 12.65
C LYS A 103 -0.34 13.39 12.27
N GLY A 104 -0.52 13.79 11.01
CA GLY A 104 0.03 15.05 10.49
C GLY A 104 1.54 15.00 10.27
N ASN A 105 2.15 13.82 10.32
CA ASN A 105 3.57 13.63 10.10
C ASN A 105 3.96 14.02 8.66
N PRO A 106 5.22 14.40 8.41
CA PRO A 106 5.67 14.71 7.06
C PRO A 106 5.49 13.49 6.14
N PHE A 107 4.68 13.66 5.10
CA PHE A 107 4.43 12.62 4.09
C PHE A 107 4.21 13.26 2.72
N ILE A 108 4.58 12.54 1.65
CA ILE A 108 4.66 13.07 0.28
C ILE A 108 3.28 13.35 -0.38
N GLY A 109 2.17 12.96 0.26
CA GLY A 109 0.84 13.10 -0.35
C GLY A 109 0.36 11.87 -1.12
N PHE A 110 1.21 10.87 -1.38
CA PHE A 110 0.83 9.71 -2.21
C PHE A 110 1.68 8.44 -1.98
N VAL A 111 1.15 7.30 -2.46
CA VAL A 111 1.81 5.99 -2.54
C VAL A 111 1.76 5.48 -3.98
N VAL A 112 2.88 4.98 -4.51
CA VAL A 112 2.93 4.29 -5.81
C VAL A 112 3.28 2.82 -5.59
N LEU A 113 2.47 1.93 -6.16
CA LEU A 113 2.66 0.49 -6.12
C LEU A 113 2.83 -0.06 -7.52
N ASP A 114 3.97 -0.71 -7.79
CA ASP A 114 4.23 -1.38 -9.05
C ASP A 114 3.92 -2.88 -8.95
N SER A 115 2.86 -3.29 -9.63
CA SER A 115 2.45 -4.69 -9.83
C SER A 115 2.25 -5.53 -8.55
N PRO A 116 1.60 -5.01 -7.48
CA PRO A 116 1.47 -5.74 -6.22
C PRO A 116 0.54 -6.97 -6.29
N LEU A 117 -0.32 -7.06 -7.32
CA LEU A 117 -1.38 -8.06 -7.45
C LEU A 117 -1.15 -9.07 -8.59
N VAL A 118 -0.08 -8.93 -9.36
CA VAL A 118 0.16 -9.66 -10.63
C VAL A 118 -0.02 -11.17 -10.52
N THR A 119 0.36 -11.77 -9.38
CA THR A 119 0.26 -13.22 -9.14
C THR A 119 -1.11 -13.70 -8.68
N HIS A 120 -2.00 -12.80 -8.29
CA HIS A 120 -3.32 -13.10 -7.72
C HIS A 120 -4.48 -12.79 -8.65
N PHE A 121 -4.21 -12.42 -9.90
CA PHE A 121 -5.23 -12.52 -10.93
C PHE A 121 -5.47 -13.99 -11.23
N ASP A 122 -6.70 -14.44 -11.01
CA ASP A 122 -7.11 -15.82 -11.30
C ASP A 122 -6.70 -16.21 -12.73
N LYS A 123 -6.09 -17.40 -12.85
CA LYS A 123 -5.57 -17.92 -14.11
C LYS A 123 -6.69 -18.17 -15.13
N ASP A 124 -7.92 -18.30 -14.65
CA ASP A 124 -9.08 -18.69 -15.45
C ASP A 124 -10.03 -17.53 -15.68
N ARG A 125 -9.65 -16.59 -16.54
CA ARG A 125 -10.57 -15.58 -17.09
C ARG A 125 -11.53 -16.16 -18.15
N GLY A 126 -11.78 -17.47 -18.11
CA GLY A 126 -12.57 -18.22 -19.10
C GLY A 126 -13.47 -19.31 -18.52
N VAL A 127 -13.63 -19.38 -17.20
CA VAL A 127 -14.57 -20.32 -16.56
C VAL A 127 -15.93 -19.63 -16.37
N SER A 128 -16.99 -20.37 -16.64
CA SER A 128 -18.38 -19.92 -16.61
C SER A 128 -18.77 -19.25 -15.28
N PRO A 129 -19.66 -18.24 -15.29
CA PRO A 129 -20.07 -17.48 -14.09
C PRO A 129 -20.66 -18.32 -12.94
N SER A 130 -20.98 -19.60 -13.17
CA SER A 130 -21.64 -20.49 -12.23
C SER A 130 -20.72 -21.16 -11.20
N GLU A 131 -19.38 -21.02 -11.31
CA GLU A 131 -18.43 -21.70 -10.39
C GLU A 131 -17.59 -20.75 -9.51
N ILE A 132 -17.70 -19.42 -9.66
CA ILE A 132 -16.85 -18.46 -8.93
C ILE A 132 -17.68 -17.72 -7.87
N ASN A 133 -17.92 -18.37 -6.73
CA ASN A 133 -18.61 -17.77 -5.58
C ASN A 133 -17.68 -17.07 -4.57
N SER A 134 -16.37 -16.96 -4.85
CA SER A 134 -15.42 -16.21 -4.02
C SER A 134 -14.88 -15.01 -4.79
N VAL A 135 -15.05 -13.80 -4.25
CA VAL A 135 -14.37 -12.59 -4.74
C VAL A 135 -12.85 -12.85 -4.75
N SER A 136 -12.19 -12.62 -5.89
CA SER A 136 -10.73 -12.79 -6.00
C SER A 136 -10.00 -11.86 -5.03
N LEU A 137 -8.80 -12.24 -4.58
CA LEU A 137 -8.00 -11.38 -3.69
C LEU A 137 -7.74 -10.00 -4.33
N SER A 138 -7.50 -9.96 -5.64
CA SER A 138 -7.35 -8.71 -6.39
C SER A 138 -8.61 -7.85 -6.35
N ASP A 139 -9.79 -8.43 -6.56
CA ASP A 139 -11.04 -7.68 -6.53
C ASP A 139 -11.38 -7.20 -5.12
N ALA A 140 -11.12 -8.02 -4.10
CA ALA A 140 -11.29 -7.64 -2.70
C ALA A 140 -10.38 -6.45 -2.35
N PHE A 141 -9.11 -6.50 -2.78
CA PHE A 141 -8.15 -5.41 -2.59
C PHE A 141 -8.63 -4.11 -3.22
N TYR A 142 -8.96 -4.12 -4.52
CA TYR A 142 -9.49 -2.93 -5.20
C TYR A 142 -10.80 -2.43 -4.56
N SER A 143 -11.69 -3.34 -4.17
CA SER A 143 -12.97 -2.98 -3.56
C SER A 143 -12.81 -2.19 -2.26
N ILE A 144 -11.85 -2.57 -1.42
CA ILE A 144 -11.58 -1.86 -0.16
C ILE A 144 -10.95 -0.50 -0.43
N LEU A 145 -10.04 -0.40 -1.40
CA LEU A 145 -9.45 0.88 -1.77
C LEU A 145 -10.47 1.88 -2.31
N VAL A 146 -11.40 1.43 -3.16
CA VAL A 146 -12.44 2.30 -3.74
C VAL A 146 -13.47 2.74 -2.69
N LYS A 147 -13.73 1.92 -1.68
CA LYS A 147 -14.74 2.22 -0.63
C LYS A 147 -14.23 3.15 0.46
N LYS A 148 -12.92 3.19 0.69
CA LYS A 148 -12.32 3.96 1.78
C LYS A 148 -11.80 5.29 1.25
N SER A 149 -12.10 6.37 1.98
CA SER A 149 -11.49 7.67 1.72
C SER A 149 -10.11 7.73 2.37
N TYR A 150 -9.12 8.19 1.60
CA TYR A 150 -7.75 8.42 2.07
C TYR A 150 -7.41 9.89 1.93
N ASN A 151 -6.66 10.44 2.89
CA ASN A 151 -6.15 11.81 2.83
C ASN A 151 -4.87 11.94 1.96
N PHE A 152 -4.65 10.96 1.09
CA PHE A 152 -3.49 10.83 0.21
C PHE A 152 -3.85 10.01 -1.02
N GLN A 153 -3.08 10.16 -2.09
CA GLN A 153 -3.35 9.46 -3.34
C GLN A 153 -2.71 8.06 -3.34
N ILE A 154 -3.44 7.05 -3.80
CA ILE A 154 -2.91 5.70 -4.04
C ILE A 154 -2.87 5.46 -5.54
N ILE A 155 -1.68 5.23 -6.08
CA ILE A 155 -1.44 4.95 -7.50
C ILE A 155 -1.00 3.49 -7.63
N ILE A 156 -1.78 2.69 -8.33
CA ILE A 156 -1.46 1.28 -8.60
C ILE A 156 -1.19 1.13 -10.09
N LEU A 157 0.01 0.67 -10.41
CA LEU A 157 0.41 0.28 -11.75
C LEU A 157 0.25 -1.23 -11.86
N GLU A 158 -0.69 -1.67 -12.70
CA GLU A 158 -0.95 -3.08 -12.90
C GLU A 158 -1.27 -3.39 -14.36
N ASN A 159 -0.93 -4.61 -14.77
CA ASN A 159 -1.25 -5.10 -16.12
C ASN A 159 -2.72 -5.46 -16.26
N LYS A 160 -3.38 -5.72 -15.12
CA LYS A 160 -4.74 -6.24 -15.04
C LYS A 160 -5.51 -5.44 -13.99
N GLY A 161 -6.69 -4.95 -14.36
CA GLY A 161 -7.62 -4.31 -13.41
C GLY A 161 -8.51 -5.32 -12.68
N PRO A 162 -9.38 -4.85 -11.77
CA PRO A 162 -10.42 -5.67 -11.17
C PRO A 162 -11.43 -6.17 -12.22
N THR A 163 -12.21 -7.19 -11.86
CA THR A 163 -13.29 -7.76 -12.68
C THR A 163 -14.56 -6.91 -12.67
N PHE A 164 -14.73 -6.05 -11.67
CA PHE A 164 -15.84 -5.11 -11.56
C PHE A 164 -15.48 -3.74 -12.14
N SER A 165 -16.50 -2.98 -12.51
CA SER A 165 -16.31 -1.60 -12.97
C SER A 165 -16.12 -0.66 -11.79
N ILE A 166 -15.02 0.08 -11.79
CA ILE A 166 -14.80 1.19 -10.85
C ILE A 166 -15.56 2.41 -11.38
N GLN A 167 -16.38 3.03 -10.54
CA GLN A 167 -17.01 4.31 -10.87
C GLN A 167 -15.95 5.42 -10.88
N ILE A 168 -15.86 6.15 -11.99
CA ILE A 168 -14.92 7.25 -12.13
C ILE A 168 -15.51 8.51 -11.52
N ASN A 169 -14.77 9.12 -10.60
CA ASN A 169 -15.11 10.37 -9.93
C ASN A 169 -13.81 11.11 -9.53
N ASP A 170 -13.92 12.13 -8.69
CA ASP A 170 -12.76 12.92 -8.26
C ASP A 170 -11.74 12.09 -7.47
N ASP A 171 -12.23 11.11 -6.69
CA ASP A 171 -11.42 10.24 -5.83
C ASP A 171 -10.86 9.01 -6.58
N ASN A 172 -11.62 8.47 -7.53
CA ASN A 172 -11.31 7.22 -8.22
C ASN A 172 -11.12 7.42 -9.71
N LYS A 173 -9.91 7.12 -10.21
CA LYS A 173 -9.55 7.25 -11.62
C LYS A 173 -8.91 5.95 -12.12
N VAL A 174 -9.32 5.52 -13.32
CA VAL A 174 -8.74 4.34 -14.00
C VAL A 174 -8.19 4.78 -15.34
N ASN A 175 -6.88 4.58 -15.53
CA ASN A 175 -6.20 4.90 -16.79
C ASN A 175 -5.72 3.62 -17.46
N ASN A 176 -6.36 3.22 -18.56
CA ASN A 176 -5.85 2.14 -19.40
C ASN A 176 -4.79 2.68 -20.36
N LEU A 177 -3.52 2.30 -20.12
CA LEU A 177 -2.37 2.67 -20.94
C LEU A 177 -2.17 1.76 -22.15
N ASN A 178 -2.79 0.56 -22.15
CA ASN A 178 -2.72 -0.39 -23.27
C ASN A 178 -3.76 -0.09 -24.36
N ALA A 179 -4.63 0.91 -24.16
CA ALA A 179 -5.61 1.32 -25.14
C ALA A 179 -4.95 2.17 -26.25
N GLY A 180 -4.92 1.61 -27.47
CA GLY A 180 -4.62 2.23 -28.77
C GLY A 180 -3.79 3.52 -28.79
N GLY A 181 -2.49 3.39 -29.11
CA GLY A 181 -1.62 4.52 -29.49
C GLY A 181 -1.15 5.41 -28.34
N LYS A 182 -1.46 5.07 -27.09
CA LYS A 182 -0.95 5.80 -25.92
C LYS A 182 0.53 5.52 -25.73
N SER A 183 1.28 6.60 -25.57
CA SER A 183 2.73 6.59 -25.36
C SER A 183 3.12 6.10 -23.96
N GLY A 184 2.20 6.15 -22.99
CA GLY A 184 2.52 5.98 -21.57
C GLY A 184 2.86 7.32 -20.93
N PHE A 185 3.40 7.30 -19.71
CA PHE A 185 3.80 8.51 -18.99
C PHE A 185 5.24 8.90 -19.36
N TYR A 186 5.42 9.69 -20.40
CA TYR A 186 6.73 10.29 -20.73
C TYR A 186 6.86 11.67 -20.08
N PRO A 187 8.04 11.99 -19.49
CA PRO A 187 8.36 13.38 -19.17
C PRO A 187 8.27 14.22 -20.45
N ALA A 188 7.62 15.37 -20.35
CA ALA A 188 7.62 16.39 -21.40
C ALA A 188 8.91 17.22 -21.34
#